data_AF-A0A060CF29-F1
#
_entry.id   AF-A0A060CF29-F1
#
_cell.length_a   1.000
_cell.length_b   1.000
_cell.length_c   1.000
_cell.angle_alpha   90.00
_cell.angle_beta   90.00
_cell.angle_gamma   90.00
#
_symmetry.space_group_name_H-M   'P 1'
#
loop_
_entity.id
_entity.type
_entity.pdbx_description
1 polymer ?
#
loop_
_entity_poly.entity_id
_entity_poly.type
_entity_poly.pdbx_seq_one_letter_code
_entity_poly.pdbx_strand_id
1 'polypeptide(L)' 'TVELVPYLKKMGYSYVEFMPLMEHLLGASWGYQLIGYFAFSSYFGVAEDFQEFVDACHAANIGVLVDWVPGHFLP' A
#
# COMPACT_ATOMS: atom_id res chain seq x y z
N THR A 1 5.03 -6.69 8.49
CA THR A 1 6.52 -6.57 8.44
C THR A 1 7.24 -7.90 8.47
N VAL A 2 6.86 -8.81 9.36
CA VAL A 2 7.54 -10.10 9.61
C VAL A 2 7.64 -11.06 8.40
N GLU A 3 6.72 -10.99 7.44
CA GLU A 3 6.73 -11.91 6.28
C GLU A 3 7.25 -11.25 5.00
N LEU A 4 6.64 -10.13 4.59
CA LEU A 4 6.90 -9.53 3.28
C LEU A 4 8.29 -8.89 3.17
N VAL A 5 8.78 -8.19 4.21
CA VAL A 5 10.10 -7.55 4.16
C VAL A 5 11.24 -8.57 4.02
N PRO A 6 11.29 -9.66 4.83
CA PRO A 6 12.27 -10.72 4.61
C PRO A 6 12.14 -11.40 3.24
N TYR A 7 10.92 -11.60 2.76
CA TYR A 7 10.67 -12.17 1.44
C TYR A 7 11.28 -11.31 0.32
N LEU A 8 10.96 -10.01 0.30
CA LEU A 8 11.46 -9.07 -0.71
C LEU A 8 13.00 -9.03 -0.70
N LYS A 9 13.60 -9.01 0.49
CA LYS A 9 15.05 -9.04 0.66
C LYS A 9 15.67 -10.34 0.17
N LYS A 10 15.06 -11.49 0.47
CA LYS A 10 15.52 -12.81 0.00
C LYS A 10 15.46 -12.92 -1.52
N MET A 11 14.43 -12.36 -2.12
CA MET A 11 14.24 -12.35 -3.57
C MET A 11 15.13 -11.32 -4.30
N GLY A 12 15.73 -10.38 -3.56
CA GLY A 12 16.62 -9.36 -4.12
C GLY A 12 15.91 -8.18 -4.78
N TYR A 13 14.64 -7.92 -4.41
CA TYR A 13 13.92 -6.75 -4.91
C TYR A 13 14.41 -5.46 -4.23
N SER A 14 14.49 -4.38 -5.00
CA SER A 14 14.86 -3.04 -4.52
C SER A 14 13.65 -2.15 -4.20
N TYR A 15 12.49 -2.47 -4.77
CA TYR A 15 11.24 -1.74 -4.56
C TYR A 15 10.07 -2.71 -4.41
N VAL A 16 9.04 -2.26 -3.69
CA VAL A 16 7.71 -2.85 -3.68
C VAL A 16 6.70 -1.79 -4.12
N GLU A 17 5.82 -2.17 -5.02
CA GLU A 17 4.73 -1.32 -5.50
C GLU A 17 3.41 -1.89 -5.02
N PHE A 18 2.62 -1.05 -4.36
CA PHE A 18 1.27 -1.40 -3.94
C PHE A 18 0.26 -0.84 -4.92
N MET A 19 -0.76 -1.66 -5.20
CA MET A 19 -2.03 -1.20 -5.74
C MET A 19 -2.66 -0.15 -4.80
N PRO A 20 -3.67 0.62 -5.24
CA PRO A 20 -4.20 1.72 -4.45
C PRO A 20 -4.64 1.29 -3.05
N LEU A 21 -4.08 1.96 -2.03
CA LEU A 21 -4.34 1.68 -0.61
C LEU A 21 -5.41 2.61 -0.01
N MET A 22 -5.95 3.53 -0.82
CA MET A 22 -6.98 4.46 -0.39
C MET A 22 -8.33 3.75 -0.19
N GLU A 23 -9.20 4.35 0.62
CA GLU A 23 -10.51 3.78 0.94
C GLU A 23 -11.38 3.64 -0.30
N HIS A 24 -11.93 2.43 -0.47
CA HIS A 24 -12.71 2.01 -1.62
C HIS A 24 -13.77 0.99 -1.19
N LEU A 25 -14.98 1.11 -1.73
CA LEU A 25 -16.11 0.25 -1.32
C LEU A 25 -16.14 -1.10 -2.03
N LEU A 26 -15.56 -1.16 -3.22
CA LEU A 26 -15.61 -2.34 -4.07
C LEU A 26 -14.24 -3.00 -4.13
N GLY A 27 -14.04 -4.07 -3.36
CA GLY A 27 -12.79 -4.85 -3.42
C GLY A 27 -12.47 -5.41 -4.81
N ALA A 28 -13.49 -5.66 -5.64
CA ALA A 28 -13.32 -6.07 -7.04
C ALA A 28 -12.73 -4.98 -7.96
N SER A 29 -12.71 -3.71 -7.52
CA SER A 29 -12.02 -2.63 -8.22
C SER A 29 -10.50 -2.65 -8.00
N TRP A 30 -10.02 -3.51 -7.10
CA TRP A 30 -8.63 -3.56 -6.66
C TRP A 30 -8.10 -2.22 -6.13
N GLY A 31 -8.98 -1.38 -5.59
CA GLY A 31 -8.63 -0.07 -5.04
C GLY A 31 -8.75 1.10 -6.02
N TYR A 32 -8.92 0.86 -7.32
CA TYR A 32 -8.98 1.96 -8.29
C TYR A 32 -10.23 2.83 -8.14
N GLN A 33 -11.36 2.27 -7.68
CA GLN A 33 -12.58 3.04 -7.44
C GLN A 33 -12.64 3.59 -6.01
N LEU A 34 -11.89 4.67 -5.77
CA LEU A 34 -11.72 5.25 -4.45
C LEU A 34 -12.80 6.29 -4.09
N ILE A 35 -13.15 6.32 -2.80
CA ILE A 35 -14.12 7.25 -2.19
C ILE A 35 -13.45 8.25 -1.23
N GLY A 36 -12.19 8.04 -0.88
CA GLY A 36 -11.46 8.91 0.04
C GLY A 36 -9.98 8.96 -0.27
N TYR A 37 -9.51 10.04 -0.91
CA TYR A 37 -8.10 10.20 -1.30
C TYR A 37 -7.10 10.16 -0.15
N PHE A 38 -7.51 10.62 1.03
CA PHE A 38 -6.66 10.72 2.22
C PHE A 38 -7.00 9.66 3.26
N ALA A 39 -8.00 8.81 2.99
CA ALA A 39 -8.40 7.74 3.90
C ALA A 39 -7.65 6.47 3.49
N PHE A 40 -6.88 5.91 4.43
CA PHE A 40 -6.31 4.57 4.26
C PHE A 40 -7.42 3.54 4.39
N SER A 41 -7.44 2.52 3.51
CA SER A 41 -8.51 1.54 3.53
C SER A 41 -8.45 0.65 4.77
N SER A 42 -9.57 0.58 5.48
CA SER A 42 -9.73 -0.25 6.68
C SER A 42 -9.53 -1.76 6.42
N TYR A 43 -9.55 -2.21 5.17
CA TYR A 43 -9.26 -3.61 4.79
C TYR A 43 -7.84 -4.05 5.13
N PHE A 44 -6.91 -3.11 5.24
CA PHE A 44 -5.49 -3.41 5.47
C PHE A 44 -5.04 -3.16 6.91
N GLY A 45 -5.96 -2.78 7.81
CA GLY A 45 -5.66 -2.42 9.19
C GLY A 45 -5.72 -0.91 9.41
N VAL A 46 -4.85 -0.42 10.29
CA VAL A 46 -4.74 1.02 10.59
C VAL A 46 -3.55 1.64 9.87
N ALA A 47 -3.62 2.95 9.63
CA ALA A 47 -2.58 3.66 8.89
C ALA A 47 -1.21 3.61 9.59
N GLU A 48 -1.19 3.50 10.92
CA GLU A 48 0.02 3.38 11.73
C GLU A 48 0.79 2.09 11.41
N ASP A 49 0.10 0.96 11.23
CA ASP A 49 0.73 -0.33 10.88
C ASP A 49 1.39 -0.26 9.50
N PHE A 50 0.78 0.48 8.57
CA PHE A 50 1.37 0.70 7.24
C PHE A 50 2.60 1.61 7.30
N GLN A 51 2.59 2.63 8.17
CA GLN A 51 3.77 3.47 8.41
C GLN A 51 4.93 2.63 8.97
N GLU A 52 4.68 1.77 9.96
CA GLU A 52 5.68 0.84 10.48
C GLU A 52 6.22 -0.11 9.40
N PHE A 53 5.35 -0.55 8.48
CA PHE A 53 5.76 -1.36 7.35
C PHE A 53 6.70 -0.61 6.40
N VAL A 54 6.36 0.64 6.06
CA VAL A 54 7.19 1.50 5.21
C VAL A 54 8.56 1.73 5.85
N ASP A 55 8.60 2.00 7.15
CA ASP A 55 9.85 2.18 7.90
C ASP A 55 10.71 0.90 7.89
N ALA A 56 10.09 -0.27 8.07
CA ALA A 56 10.79 -1.54 7.99
C ALA A 56 11.36 -1.83 6.59
N CYS A 57 10.62 -1.48 5.53
CA CYS A 57 11.12 -1.54 4.14
C CYS A 57 12.34 -0.63 3.95
N HIS A 58 12.25 0.63 4.40
CA HIS A 58 13.35 1.58 4.28
C HIS A 58 14.59 1.14 5.06
N ALA A 59 14.44 0.61 6.27
CA ALA A 59 15.53 0.04 7.05
C ALA A 59 16.21 -1.16 6.33
N ALA A 60 15.48 -1.85 5.47
CA ALA A 60 15.98 -2.93 4.63
C ALA A 60 16.54 -2.48 3.26
N ASN A 61 16.62 -1.16 2.99
CA ASN A 61 16.96 -0.57 1.69
C ASN A 61 15.98 -0.98 0.56
N ILE A 62 14.70 -1.10 0.88
CA ILE A 62 13.63 -1.37 -0.09
C ILE A 62 12.76 -0.12 -0.18
N GLY A 63 12.61 0.44 -1.38
CA GLY A 63 11.69 1.56 -1.62
C GLY A 63 10.24 1.10 -1.69
N VAL A 64 9.32 1.97 -1.30
CA VAL A 64 7.87 1.70 -1.36
C VAL A 64 7.21 2.68 -2.32
N LEU A 65 6.44 2.16 -3.27
CA LEU A 65 5.62 2.90 -4.21
C LEU A 65 4.14 2.55 -4.00
N VAL A 66 3.26 3.50 -4.25
CA VAL A 66 1.81 3.32 -4.16
C VAL A 66 1.16 3.90 -5.40
N ASP A 67 0.29 3.14 -6.02
CA ASP A 67 -0.53 3.59 -7.14
C ASP A 67 -1.43 4.75 -6.72
N TRP A 68 -1.21 5.89 -7.36
CA TRP A 68 -2.04 7.06 -7.20
C TRP A 68 -3.06 7.14 -8.32
N VAL A 69 -4.34 7.31 -7.97
CA VAL A 69 -5.46 7.24 -8.93
C VAL A 69 -6.20 8.57 -9.00
N PRO A 70 -5.68 9.57 -9.73
CA PRO A 70 -6.36 10.86 -9.91
C PRO A 70 -7.42 10.84 -11.01
N GLY A 71 -7.45 9.78 -11.85
CA GLY A 71 -8.26 9.74 -13.07
C GLY A 71 -9.75 9.57 -12.87
N HIS A 72 -10.20 9.20 -11.67
CA HIS A 72 -11.61 9.07 -11.31
C HIS A 72 -11.81 9.16 -9.80
N PHE A 73 -13.03 9.56 -9.41
CA PHE A 73 -13.49 9.61 -8.03
C PHE A 73 -14.93 9.13 -8.01
N LEU A 74 -15.28 8.21 -7.10
CA LEU A 74 -16.67 7.80 -6.94
C LEU A 74 -17.46 8.95 -6.27
N PRO A 75 -18.61 9.35 -6.83
CA PRO A 75 -19.45 10.40 -6.24
C PRO A 75 -20.11 9.99 -4.93
#